data_AF-A0AAW0LNP6-F1
#
_entry.id   AF-A0AAW0LNP6-F1
#
_cell.length_a   1.000
_cell.length_b   1.000
_cell.length_c   1.000
_cell.angle_alpha   90.00
_cell.angle_beta   90.00
_cell.angle_gamma   90.00
#
_symmetry.space_group_name_H-M   'P 1'
#
loop_
_entity.id
_entity.type
_entity.pdbx_description
1 polymer ?
#
loop_
_entity_poly.entity_id
_entity_poly.type
_entity_poly.pdbx_seq_one_letter_code
_entity_poly.pdbx_strand_id
1 'polypeptide(L)'
;MEVFDKVNALGVYCALHTGQEKKFVPFSNHIACTVEMVSTDDLYDVAVIDEIQMMADPCRGYAWNRALLGLEADEIHLCGI
;
A
#
# COMPACT_ATOMS: atom_id res chain seq x y z
N MET A 1 -0.74 10.44 2.01
CA MET A 1 -2.04 10.97 1.57
C MET A 1 -2.08 11.30 0.09
N GLU A 2 -0.96 11.74 -0.51
CA GLU A 2 -0.89 12.10 -1.93
C GLU A 2 -1.56 11.10 -2.89
N VAL A 3 -1.26 9.79 -2.78
CA VAL A 3 -1.86 8.77 -3.65
C VAL A 3 -3.37 8.70 -3.49
N PHE A 4 -3.88 8.66 -2.25
CA PHE A 4 -5.31 8.63 -1.97
C PHE A 4 -6.03 9.85 -2.57
N ASP A 5 -5.50 11.06 -2.35
CA ASP A 5 -6.13 12.30 -2.82
C ASP A 5 -6.10 12.36 -4.36
N LYS A 6 -4.97 12.01 -4.98
CA LYS A 6 -4.78 12.05 -6.43
C LYS A 6 -5.68 11.03 -7.15
N VAL A 7 -5.73 9.79 -6.66
CA VAL A 7 -6.51 8.70 -7.27
C VAL A 7 -8.00 8.98 -7.17
N ASN A 8 -8.48 9.46 -6.01
CA ASN A 8 -9.88 9.88 -5.87
C ASN A 8 -10.22 11.12 -6.71
N ALA A 9 -9.31 12.09 -6.86
CA ALA A 9 -9.51 13.24 -7.74
C ALA A 9 -9.62 12.86 -9.23
N LEU A 10 -9.05 11.71 -9.62
CA LEU A 10 -9.18 11.12 -10.95
C LEU A 10 -10.45 10.26 -11.11
N GLY A 11 -11.31 10.19 -10.08
CA GLY A 11 -12.56 9.44 -10.11
C GLY A 11 -12.43 7.95 -9.76
N VAL A 12 -11.27 7.51 -9.27
CA VAL A 12 -11.05 6.12 -8.84
C VAL A 12 -11.28 6.03 -7.33
N TYR A 13 -12.28 5.23 -6.92
CA TYR A 13 -12.60 5.04 -5.51
C TYR A 13 -11.46 4.30 -4.79
N CYS A 14 -10.75 5.03 -3.93
CA CYS A 14 -9.63 4.52 -3.16
C CYS A 14 -9.85 4.81 -1.67
N ALA A 15 -9.74 3.79 -0.81
CA ALA A 15 -9.72 3.95 0.64
C ALA A 15 -8.33 4.40 1.14
N LEU A 16 -8.25 4.89 2.38
CA LEU A 16 -6.99 5.24 3.05
C LEU A 16 -6.84 4.44 4.34
N HIS A 17 -5.69 3.82 4.54
CA HIS A 17 -5.37 3.12 5.79
C HIS A 17 -3.94 3.41 6.25
N THR A 18 -3.82 4.25 7.26
CA THR A 18 -2.55 4.61 7.88
C THR A 18 -2.64 4.37 9.39
N GLY A 19 -1.50 4.42 10.09
CA GLY A 19 -1.52 4.31 11.56
C GLY A 19 -2.25 5.47 12.27
N GLN A 20 -2.44 6.61 11.60
CA GLN A 20 -3.06 7.81 12.19
C GLN A 20 -4.51 8.00 11.73
N GLU A 21 -4.81 7.63 10.50
CA GLU A 21 -6.11 7.87 9.87
C GLU A 21 -6.55 6.67 9.03
N LYS A 22 -7.85 6.36 9.13
CA LYS A 22 -8.54 5.37 8.30
C LYS A 22 -9.76 6.02 7.66
N LYS A 23 -9.81 6.04 6.33
CA LYS A 23 -10.96 6.53 5.56
C LYS A 23 -11.55 5.39 4.75
N PHE A 24 -12.82 5.09 5.05
CA PHE A 24 -13.60 4.17 4.26
C PHE A 24 -14.27 4.90 3.11
N VAL A 25 -14.14 4.34 1.90
CA VAL A 25 -14.84 4.81 0.71
C VAL A 25 -15.73 3.65 0.22
N PRO A 26 -17.06 3.80 0.24
CA PRO A 26 -17.96 2.75 -0.23
C PRO A 26 -17.62 2.34 -1.66
N PHE A 27 -17.68 1.03 -1.94
CA PHE A 27 -17.39 0.45 -3.25
C PHE A 27 -15.95 0.68 -3.78
N SER A 28 -15.02 1.09 -2.91
CA SER A 28 -13.60 1.17 -3.28
C SER A 28 -13.00 -0.22 -3.42
N ASN A 29 -12.33 -0.44 -4.56
CA ASN A 29 -11.50 -1.63 -4.81
C ASN A 29 -10.00 -1.30 -4.72
N HIS A 30 -9.65 -0.05 -4.39
CA HIS A 30 -8.27 0.41 -4.22
C HIS A 30 -8.07 0.85 -2.77
N ILE A 31 -6.87 0.64 -2.25
CA ILE A 31 -6.47 1.11 -0.93
C ILE A 31 -5.07 1.71 -0.98
N ALA A 32 -4.95 2.95 -0.52
CA ALA A 32 -3.66 3.56 -0.26
C ALA A 32 -3.35 3.36 1.23
N CYS A 33 -2.19 2.79 1.54
CA CYS A 33 -1.80 2.57 2.92
C CYS A 33 -0.32 2.89 3.16
N THR A 34 0.04 3.12 4.42
CA THR A 34 1.45 3.02 4.83
C THR A 34 1.84 1.55 4.83
N VAL A 35 3.08 1.23 4.46
CA VAL A 35 3.54 -0.16 4.34
C VAL A 35 3.36 -0.98 5.62
N GLU A 36 3.43 -0.33 6.79
CA GLU A 36 3.19 -0.98 8.09
C GLU A 36 1.75 -1.49 8.26
N MET A 37 0.79 -0.85 7.57
CA MET A 37 -0.65 -1.11 7.68
C MET A 37 -1.19 -1.95 6.53
N VAL A 38 -0.30 -2.46 5.67
CA VAL A 38 -0.69 -3.32 4.55
C VAL A 38 -1.35 -4.60 5.06
N SER A 39 -2.41 -5.02 4.38
CA SER A 39 -3.05 -6.31 4.60
C SER A 39 -2.31 -7.37 3.78
N THR A 40 -2.04 -8.50 4.40
CA THR A 40 -1.41 -9.68 3.77
C THR A 40 -2.41 -10.82 3.56
N ASP A 41 -3.66 -10.62 3.99
CA ASP A 41 -4.73 -11.62 3.89
C ASP A 41 -5.74 -11.26 2.78
N ASP A 42 -5.66 -10.04 2.24
CA ASP A 42 -6.51 -9.55 1.17
C ASP A 42 -5.85 -9.82 -0.19
N LEU A 43 -6.66 -10.24 -1.15
CA LEU A 43 -6.24 -10.49 -2.53
C LEU A 43 -6.27 -9.20 -3.35
N TYR A 44 -5.20 -8.95 -4.10
CA TYR A 44 -5.09 -7.81 -4.99
C TYR A 44 -4.69 -8.23 -6.40
N ASP A 45 -5.25 -7.59 -7.43
CA ASP A 45 -4.77 -7.81 -8.80
C ASP A 45 -3.36 -7.20 -8.96
N VAL A 46 -3.15 -6.01 -8.39
CA VAL A 46 -1.88 -5.27 -8.46
C VAL A 46 -1.58 -4.64 -7.11
N ALA A 47 -0.33 -4.80 -6.66
CA ALA A 47 0.21 -4.08 -5.51
C ALA A 47 1.42 -3.23 -5.91
N VAL A 48 1.53 -2.02 -5.37
CA VAL A 48 2.67 -1.12 -5.57
C VAL A 48 3.35 -0.88 -4.22
N ILE A 49 4.63 -1.25 -4.13
CA ILE A 49 5.46 -0.97 -2.95
C ILE A 49 6.45 0.13 -3.34
N ASP A 50 6.27 1.30 -2.74
CA ASP A 50 7.13 2.45 -2.96
C ASP A 50 8.34 2.45 -2.01
N GLU A 51 9.43 3.10 -2.43
CA GLU A 51 10.70 3.22 -1.69
C GLU A 51 11.26 1.87 -1.19
N ILE A 52 11.34 0.86 -2.07
CA ILE A 52 11.73 -0.52 -1.71
C ILE A 52 13.11 -0.63 -1.05
N GLN A 53 14.03 0.30 -1.32
CA GLN A 53 15.34 0.36 -0.66
C GLN A 53 15.23 0.53 0.86
N MET A 54 14.10 1.01 1.38
CA MET A 54 13.82 1.08 2.81
C MET A 54 13.73 -0.30 3.48
N MET A 55 13.66 -1.40 2.71
CA MET A 55 13.76 -2.76 3.26
C MET A 55 15.09 -3.03 4.00
N ALA A 56 16.15 -2.28 3.67
CA ALA A 56 17.44 -2.35 4.34
C ALA A 56 17.50 -1.51 5.63
N ASP A 57 16.46 -0.74 5.94
CA ASP A 57 16.41 0.06 7.17
C ASP A 57 16.35 -0.87 8.40
N PRO A 58 17.24 -0.69 9.39
CA PRO A 58 17.34 -1.60 10.53
C PRO A 58 16.15 -1.53 11.50
N CYS A 59 15.35 -0.45 11.45
CA CYS A 59 14.24 -0.22 12.37
C CYS A 59 12.88 -0.49 11.71
N ARG A 60 12.72 -0.10 10.44
CA ARG A 60 11.44 -0.11 9.70
C ARG A 60 11.43 -1.05 8.51
N GLY A 61 12.58 -1.58 8.07
CA GLY A 61 12.68 -2.44 6.89
C GLY A 61 11.87 -3.72 7.00
N TYR A 62 11.56 -4.17 8.22
CA TYR A 62 10.66 -5.31 8.45
C TYR A 62 9.29 -5.15 7.78
N ALA A 63 8.78 -3.92 7.67
CA ALA A 63 7.48 -3.66 7.07
C ALA A 63 7.50 -3.90 5.55
N TRP A 64 8.55 -3.44 4.86
CA TRP A 64 8.76 -3.71 3.43
C TRP A 64 9.02 -5.20 3.18
N ASN A 65 9.79 -5.86 4.04
CA ASN A 65 10.01 -7.31 3.93
C ASN A 65 8.69 -8.09 4.08
N ARG A 66 7.84 -7.71 5.04
CA ARG A 66 6.51 -8.30 5.21
C ARG A 66 5.61 -8.05 4.00
N ALA A 67 5.59 -6.82 3.48
CA ALA A 67 4.79 -6.48 2.31
C ALA A 67 5.25 -7.27 1.08
N LEU A 68 6.55 -7.27 0.79
CA LEU A 68 7.11 -7.92 -0.39
C LEU A 68 6.89 -9.45 -0.37
N LEU A 69 7.03 -10.08 0.79
CA LEU A 69 6.92 -11.54 0.90
C LEU A 69 5.49 -12.03 1.16
N GLY A 70 4.62 -11.17 1.70
CA GLY A 70 3.30 -11.55 2.20
C GLY A 70 2.13 -10.93 1.46
N LEU A 71 2.34 -10.00 0.53
CA LEU A 71 1.25 -9.50 -0.30
C LEU A 71 0.77 -10.60 -1.24
N GLU A 72 -0.52 -10.94 -1.14
CA GLU A 72 -1.19 -11.81 -2.09
C GLU A 72 -1.67 -10.97 -3.28
N ALA A 73 -0.77 -10.77 -4.25
CA ALA A 73 -1.07 -10.05 -5.48
C ALA A 73 -0.57 -10.78 -6.73
N ASP A 74 -1.34 -10.72 -7.81
CA ASP A 74 -0.95 -11.30 -9.11
C ASP A 74 0.27 -10.59 -9.71
N GLU A 75 0.37 -9.26 -9.50
CA GLU A 75 1.51 -8.45 -9.93
C GLU A 75 1.95 -7.48 -8.81
N ILE A 76 3.26 -7.48 -8.51
CA ILE A 76 3.86 -6.57 -7.52
C ILE A 76 4.85 -5.64 -8.22
N HIS A 77 4.58 -4.34 -8.19
CA HIS A 77 5.47 -3.30 -8.70
C HIS A 77 6.29 -2.71 -7.57
N LEU A 78 7.61 -2.72 -7.74
CA LEU A 78 8.55 -2.16 -6.76
C LEU A 78 9.17 -0.89 -7.33
N CYS A 79 9.05 0.21 -6.60
CA CYS A 79 9.68 1.49 -6.93
C CYS A 79 10.77 1.79 -5.90
N GLY A 80 11.94 2.23 -6.35
CA GLY A 80 13.05 2.62 -5.47
C GLY A 80 14.29 3.02 -6.24
N ILE A 81 15.32 3.42 -5.50
CA ILE A 81 16.62 3.87 -6.03
C ILE A 81 17.78 2.94 -5.63
#